data_AF-A0A2V6CS16-F1
#
_entry.id   AF-A0A2V6CS16-F1
#
_cell.length_a   1.000
_cell.length_b   1.000
_cell.length_c   1.000
_cell.angle_alpha   90.00
_cell.angle_beta   90.00
_cell.angle_gamma   90.00
#
_symmetry.space_group_name_H-M   'P 1'
#
loop_
_entity.id
_entity.type
_entity.pdbx_description
1 polymer ?
#
loop_
_entity_poly.entity_id
_entity_poly.type
_entity_poly.pdbx_seq_one_letter_code
_entity_poly.pdbx_strand_id
1 'polypeptide(L)'
;HGEPAFRDAESALLKTLQRGLAGIVVTGGGIILREENVRLLRGMGRIVWLDADEEILWQRASRHSTRPLLQTPDPRARFTELLRERLRLYQTAADYRINTSSSSIAEVTDEIIALL
;
A
#
# COMPACT_ATOMS: atom_id res chain seq x y z
N HIS A 1 9.29 -19.83 -5.61
CA HIS A 1 9.26 -18.42 -6.03
C HIS A 1 9.19 -17.54 -4.79
N GLY A 2 10.09 -16.57 -4.65
CA GLY A 2 10.18 -15.69 -3.46
C GLY A 2 9.70 -14.27 -3.73
N GLU A 3 9.88 -13.38 -2.75
CA GLU A 3 9.49 -11.97 -2.85
C GLU A 3 10.07 -11.24 -4.08
N PRO A 4 11.34 -11.42 -4.49
CA PRO A 4 11.87 -10.74 -5.68
C PRO A 4 11.07 -11.02 -6.95
N ALA A 5 10.73 -12.29 -7.20
CA ALA A 5 9.95 -12.68 -8.38
C ALA A 5 8.51 -12.15 -8.34
N PHE A 6 7.90 -12.07 -7.15
CA PHE A 6 6.60 -11.43 -7.00
C PHE A 6 6.68 -9.94 -7.34
N ARG A 7 7.74 -9.26 -6.90
CA ARG A 7 7.96 -7.85 -7.23
C ARG A 7 8.24 -7.64 -8.71
N ASP A 8 8.91 -8.58 -9.38
CA ASP A 8 9.10 -8.56 -10.85
C ASP A 8 7.76 -8.63 -11.59
N ALA A 9 6.88 -9.54 -11.19
CA ALA A 9 5.53 -9.64 -11.75
C ALA A 9 4.71 -8.36 -11.49
N GLU A 10 4.82 -7.78 -10.30
CA GLU A 10 4.15 -6.53 -9.93
C GLU A 10 4.63 -5.34 -10.79
N SER A 11 5.94 -5.20 -10.99
CA SER A 11 6.53 -4.18 -11.88
C SER A 11 6.12 -4.39 -13.34
N ALA A 12 6.11 -5.64 -13.83
CA ALA A 12 5.67 -5.95 -15.18
C ALA A 12 4.19 -5.60 -15.38
N LEU A 13 3.32 -5.93 -14.42
CA LEU A 13 1.90 -5.56 -14.47
C LEU A 13 1.71 -4.05 -14.51
N LEU A 14 2.39 -3.28 -13.64
CA LEU A 14 2.32 -1.82 -13.68
C LEU A 14 2.72 -1.25 -15.05
N LYS A 15 3.75 -1.80 -15.71
CA LYS A 15 4.14 -1.35 -17.06
C LYS A 15 3.06 -1.58 -18.12
N THR A 16 2.19 -2.59 -17.93
CA THR A 16 1.09 -2.88 -18.86
C THR A 16 -0.12 -1.98 -18.64
N LEU A 17 -0.26 -1.39 -17.44
CA LEU A 17 -1.28 -0.39 -17.16
C LEU A 17 -0.94 0.90 -17.91
N GLN A 18 -1.61 1.12 -19.04
CA GLN A 18 -1.40 2.28 -19.90
C GLN A 18 -1.73 3.61 -19.20
N ARG A 19 -1.11 4.70 -19.67
CA ARG A 19 -1.55 6.07 -19.34
C ARG A 19 -3.00 6.26 -19.81
N GLY A 20 -3.87 6.75 -18.93
CA GLY A 20 -5.27 7.01 -19.25
C GLY A 20 -6.28 5.96 -18.74
N LEU A 21 -5.86 5.06 -17.84
CA LEU A 21 -6.81 4.27 -17.05
C LEU A 21 -7.68 5.22 -16.22
N ALA A 22 -8.95 5.39 -16.60
CA ALA A 22 -9.94 6.07 -15.77
C ALA A 22 -10.41 5.10 -14.67
N GLY A 23 -9.68 5.05 -13.55
CA GLY A 23 -10.01 4.13 -12.47
C GLY A 23 -9.12 4.25 -11.25
N ILE A 24 -9.41 3.40 -10.26
CA ILE A 24 -8.67 3.30 -9.00
C ILE A 24 -7.78 2.05 -9.06
N VAL A 25 -6.49 2.21 -8.78
CA VAL A 25 -5.53 1.10 -8.66
C VAL A 25 -5.26 0.83 -7.19
N VAL A 26 -5.79 -0.29 -6.67
CA VAL A 26 -5.47 -0.77 -5.32
C VAL A 26 -4.19 -1.58 -5.39
N THR A 27 -3.18 -1.19 -4.63
CA THR A 27 -1.85 -1.81 -4.66
C THR A 27 -1.59 -2.67 -3.44
N GLY A 28 -0.66 -3.62 -3.56
CA GLY A 28 -0.12 -4.33 -2.41
C GLY A 28 0.80 -3.45 -1.59
N GLY A 29 0.88 -3.64 -0.27
CA GLY A 29 1.74 -2.83 0.61
C GLY A 29 3.26 -2.98 0.36
N GLY A 30 3.68 -3.83 -0.57
CA GLY A 30 5.08 -3.94 -1.02
C GLY A 30 5.39 -3.13 -2.28
N ILE A 31 4.40 -2.50 -2.91
CA ILE A 31 4.55 -1.79 -4.18
C ILE A 31 5.62 -0.71 -4.12
N ILE A 32 5.72 -0.02 -2.97
CA ILE A 32 6.64 1.09 -2.70
C ILE A 32 8.09 0.66 -2.52
N LEU A 33 8.37 -0.66 -2.40
CA LEU A 33 9.73 -1.17 -2.18
C LEU A 33 10.61 -1.03 -3.42
N ARG A 34 10.00 -0.86 -4.59
CA ARG A 34 10.71 -0.58 -5.85
C ARG A 34 10.44 0.84 -6.29
N GLU A 35 11.51 1.61 -6.41
CA GLU A 35 11.44 2.98 -6.89
C GLU A 35 10.82 3.08 -8.30
N GLU A 36 11.07 2.08 -9.16
CA GLU A 36 10.45 2.00 -10.49
C GLU A 36 8.92 1.95 -10.41
N ASN A 37 8.36 1.20 -9.47
CA ASN A 37 6.91 1.10 -9.29
C ASN A 37 6.32 2.46 -8.87
N VAL A 38 7.00 3.16 -7.95
CA VAL A 38 6.59 4.50 -7.52
C VAL A 38 6.64 5.49 -8.70
N ARG A 39 7.69 5.45 -9.53
CA ARG A 39 7.78 6.28 -10.74
C ARG A 39 6.66 5.99 -11.74
N LEU A 40 6.32 4.72 -11.94
CA LEU A 40 5.22 4.31 -12.80
C LEU A 40 3.88 4.83 -12.28
N LEU A 41 3.59 4.65 -10.99
CA LEU A 41 2.36 5.11 -10.35
C LEU A 41 2.20 6.63 -10.44
N ARG A 42 3.27 7.41 -10.21
CA ARG A 42 3.25 8.87 -10.38
C ARG A 42 2.94 9.30 -11.81
N GLY A 43 3.33 8.48 -12.80
CA GLY A 43 2.99 8.71 -14.20
C GLY A 43 1.55 8.34 -14.57
N MET A 44 0.83 7.64 -13.68
CA MET A 44 -0.56 7.20 -13.88
C MET A 44 -1.58 8.11 -13.19
N GLY A 45 -1.23 8.72 -12.04
CA GLY A 45 -2.12 9.60 -11.30
C GLY A 45 -1.61 9.94 -9.90
N ARG A 46 -2.53 10.39 -9.04
CA ARG A 46 -2.25 10.73 -7.63
C ARG A 46 -2.11 9.46 -6.79
N ILE A 47 -1.11 9.43 -5.92
CA ILE A 47 -0.87 8.36 -4.96
C ILE A 47 -1.45 8.75 -3.61
N VAL A 48 -2.49 8.04 -3.17
CA VAL A 48 -3.10 8.23 -1.85
C VAL A 48 -2.63 7.12 -0.91
N TRP A 49 -2.01 7.48 0.21
CA TRP A 49 -1.65 6.56 1.28
C TRP A 49 -2.74 6.55 2.36
N LEU A 50 -3.37 5.39 2.52
CA LEU A 50 -4.30 5.12 3.63
C LEU A 50 -3.51 4.64 4.84
N ASP A 51 -3.34 5.54 5.80
CA ASP A 51 -2.62 5.29 7.04
C ASP A 51 -3.60 5.02 8.19
N ALA A 52 -3.11 4.42 9.28
CA ALA A 52 -3.81 4.35 10.56
C ALA A 52 -2.83 4.03 11.67
N ASP A 53 -3.28 4.14 12.92
CA ASP A 53 -2.53 3.71 14.08
C ASP A 53 -2.11 2.24 13.93
N GLU A 54 -0.90 1.92 14.36
CA GLU A 54 -0.28 0.60 14.18
C GLU A 54 -1.19 -0.52 14.69
N GLU A 55 -1.88 -0.29 15.82
CA GLU A 55 -2.80 -1.27 16.39
C GLU A 55 -4.01 -1.53 15.50
N ILE A 56 -4.58 -0.50 14.88
CA ILE A 56 -5.68 -0.63 13.93
C ILE A 56 -5.21 -1.36 12.66
N LEU A 57 -4.03 -1.00 12.15
CA LEU A 57 -3.45 -1.69 10.99
C LEU A 57 -3.18 -3.16 11.29
N TRP A 58 -2.68 -3.48 12.49
CA TRP A 58 -2.46 -4.85 12.95
C TRP A 58 -3.78 -5.64 13.05
N GLN A 59 -4.81 -5.06 13.67
CA GLN A 59 -6.14 -5.67 13.76
C GLN A 59 -6.72 -5.97 12.37
N ARG A 60 -6.53 -5.08 11.39
CA ARG A 60 -6.96 -5.30 10.01
C ARG A 60 -6.10 -6.36 9.31
N ALA A 61 -4.80 -6.35 9.53
CA ALA A 61 -3.87 -7.26 8.88
C ALA A 61 -4.02 -8.71 9.37
N SER A 62 -4.21 -8.90 10.67
CA SER A 62 -4.29 -10.21 11.34
C SER A 62 -5.60 -10.97 11.07
N ARG A 63 -6.66 -10.30 10.59
CA ARG A 63 -7.94 -10.93 10.22
C ARG A 63 -7.85 -11.94 9.08
N HIS A 64 -6.82 -11.86 8.23
CA HIS A 64 -6.65 -12.75 7.08
C HIS A 64 -5.34 -13.54 7.18
N SER A 65 -5.45 -14.88 7.18
CA SER A 65 -4.31 -15.82 7.26
C SER A 65 -3.50 -15.93 5.96
N THR A 66 -3.90 -15.23 4.89
CA THR A 66 -3.29 -15.32 3.55
C THR A 66 -2.07 -14.42 3.35
N ARG A 67 -1.53 -13.80 4.40
CA ARG A 67 -0.39 -12.87 4.31
C ARG A 67 0.95 -13.60 4.48
N PRO A 68 1.70 -13.91 3.41
CA PRO A 68 2.88 -14.78 3.52
C PRO A 68 4.00 -14.17 4.38
N LEU A 69 4.14 -12.84 4.37
CA LEU A 69 5.14 -12.13 5.17
C LEU A 69 4.86 -12.15 6.68
N LEU A 70 3.66 -12.54 7.11
CA LEU A 70 3.28 -12.67 8.52
C LEU A 70 3.22 -14.13 8.98
N GLN A 71 3.60 -15.09 8.12
CA GLN A 71 3.70 -16.51 8.48
C GLN A 71 5.04 -16.79 9.17
N THR A 72 5.25 -16.14 10.32
CA THR A 72 6.45 -16.21 11.13
C THR A 72 6.10 -16.60 12.58
N PRO A 73 7.06 -17.05 13.40
CA PRO A 73 6.79 -17.40 14.79
C PRO A 73 6.22 -16.24 15.62
N ASP A 74 6.61 -15.00 15.33
CA ASP A 74 6.02 -13.79 15.92
C ASP A 74 5.50 -12.84 14.80
N PRO A 75 4.23 -13.01 14.37
CA PRO A 75 3.63 -12.18 13.34
C PRO A 75 3.47 -10.71 13.73
N ARG A 76 3.29 -10.41 15.03
CA ARG A 76 3.09 -9.04 15.52
C ARG A 76 4.40 -8.27 15.44
N ALA A 77 5.50 -8.85 15.92
CA ALA A 77 6.82 -8.25 15.80
C ALA A 77 7.19 -8.05 14.33
N ARG A 78 6.96 -9.07 13.48
CA ARG A 78 7.26 -8.96 12.05
C ARG A 78 6.44 -7.87 11.36
N PHE A 79 5.16 -7.72 11.73
CA PHE A 79 4.33 -6.64 11.23
C PHE A 79 4.87 -5.26 11.62
N THR A 80 5.25 -5.07 12.88
CA THR A 80 5.83 -3.82 13.38
C THR A 80 7.12 -3.46 12.64
N GLU A 81 8.00 -4.43 12.41
CA GLU A 81 9.23 -4.25 11.61
C GLU A 81 8.89 -3.79 10.20
N LEU A 82 8.01 -4.50 9.50
CA LEU A 82 7.59 -4.18 8.14
C LEU A 82 6.99 -2.77 8.03
N LEU A 83 6.17 -2.37 9.01
CA LEU A 83 5.59 -1.04 9.03
C LEU A 83 6.68 0.03 9.21
N ARG A 84 7.63 -0.17 10.13
CA ARG A 84 8.76 0.74 10.37
C ARG A 84 9.67 0.86 9.15
N GLU A 85 10.04 -0.27 8.54
CA GLU A 85 10.87 -0.31 7.33
C GLU A 85 10.23 0.48 6.18
N ARG A 86 8.90 0.43 6.06
CA ARG A 86 8.16 1.01 4.93
C ARG A 86 7.64 2.41 5.18
N LEU A 87 7.58 2.87 6.43
CA LEU A 87 6.96 4.14 6.81
C LEU A 87 7.51 5.32 6.00
N ARG A 88 8.84 5.45 5.92
CA ARG A 88 9.49 6.53 5.16
C ARG A 88 9.22 6.43 3.66
N LEU A 89 9.10 5.22 3.14
CA LEU A 89 8.79 4.98 1.72
C LEU A 89 7.36 5.39 1.40
N TYR A 90 6.38 5.04 2.24
CA TYR A 90 5.00 5.52 2.08
C TYR A 90 4.92 7.04 2.14
N GLN A 91 5.55 7.66 3.14
CA GLN A 91 5.59 9.12 3.29
C GLN A 91 6.21 9.82 2.08
N THR A 92 7.26 9.24 1.50
CA THR A 92 7.96 9.84 0.35
C THR A 92 7.24 9.56 -0.96
N ALA A 93 6.51 8.45 -1.07
CA ALA A 93 5.82 8.05 -2.29
C ALA A 93 4.49 8.79 -2.49
N ALA A 94 3.74 9.00 -1.40
CA ALA A 94 2.37 9.51 -1.45
C ALA A 94 2.30 11.01 -1.76
N ASP A 95 1.30 11.39 -2.55
CA ASP A 95 0.91 12.79 -2.74
C ASP A 95 -0.01 13.25 -1.60
N TYR A 96 -0.85 12.34 -1.09
CA TYR A 96 -1.79 12.59 0.00
C TYR A 96 -1.75 11.45 1.03
N ARG A 97 -1.86 11.81 2.30
CA ARG A 97 -2.02 10.86 3.43
C ARG A 97 -3.38 11.07 4.05
N ILE A 98 -4.15 9.99 4.14
CA ILE A 98 -5.45 9.96 4.81
C ILE A 98 -5.32 9.09 6.06
N ASN A 99 -5.64 9.63 7.23
CA ASN A 99 -5.68 8.84 8.46
C ASN A 99 -7.05 8.16 8.58
N THR A 100 -7.04 6.83 8.64
CA THR A 100 -8.24 5.98 8.65
C THR A 100 -8.47 5.31 10.02
N SER A 101 -7.84 5.81 11.09
CA SER A 101 -7.90 5.20 12.43
C SER A 101 -9.30 5.26 13.04
N SER A 102 -9.98 6.40 12.88
CA SER A 102 -11.32 6.65 13.42
C SER A 102 -12.38 6.95 12.35
N SER A 103 -12.01 6.82 11.06
CA SER A 103 -12.86 7.20 9.94
C SER A 103 -13.65 5.99 9.41
N SER A 104 -14.92 6.21 9.10
CA SER A 104 -15.76 5.28 8.37
C SER A 104 -15.32 5.16 6.90
N ILE A 105 -15.75 4.10 6.24
CA ILE A 105 -15.48 3.90 4.80
C ILE A 105 -16.06 5.05 3.98
N ALA A 106 -17.24 5.57 4.35
CA ALA A 106 -17.87 6.68 3.66
C ALA A 106 -17.02 7.96 3.75
N GLU A 107 -16.59 8.34 4.96
CA GLU A 107 -15.73 9.52 5.16
C GLU A 107 -14.41 9.42 4.38
N VAL A 108 -13.75 8.25 4.42
CA VAL A 108 -12.51 8.04 3.65
C VAL A 108 -12.77 8.12 2.14
N THR A 109 -13.91 7.61 1.68
CA THR A 109 -14.28 7.66 0.26
C THR A 109 -14.55 9.10 -0.19
N ASP A 110 -15.29 9.87 0.61
CA ASP A 110 -15.58 11.27 0.34
C ASP A 110 -14.29 12.11 0.31
N GLU A 111 -13.36 11.85 1.25
CA GLU A 111 -12.05 12.49 1.27
C GLU A 111 -11.23 12.15 0.02
N ILE A 112 -11.22 10.89 -0.43
CA ILE A 112 -10.55 10.50 -1.69
C ILE A 112 -11.20 11.21 -2.89
N ILE A 113 -12.53 11.26 -2.96
CA ILE A 113 -13.25 11.91 -4.08
C ILE A 113 -12.92 13.40 -4.14
N ALA A 114 -12.81 14.08 -2.99
CA ALA A 114 -12.41 15.49 -2.93
C ALA A 114 -10.97 15.75 -3.42
N LEU A 115 -10.14 14.70 -3.53
CA LEU A 115 -8.77 14.74 -4.05
C LEU A 115 -8.66 14.37 -5.53
N LEU A 116 -9.74 13.99 -6.22
CA LEU A 116 -9.76 13.65 -7.66
C LEU A 116 -10.11 14.87 -8.52
#